data_AF-A0A7L5FCX2-F1
#
_entry.id   AF-A0A7L5FCX2-F1
#
_cell.length_a   1.000
_cell.length_b   1.000
_cell.length_c   1.000
_cell.angle_alpha   90.00
_cell.angle_beta   90.00
_cell.angle_gamma   90.00
#
_symmetry.space_group_name_H-M   'P 1'
#
loop_
_entity.id
_entity.type
_entity.pdbx_description
1 polymer ?
#
loop_
_entity_poly.entity_id
_entity_poly.type
_entity_poly.pdbx_seq_one_letter_code
_entity_poly.pdbx_strand_id
1 'polypeptide(L)'
;MKYWPLLLLFIFSGCKTSQLNEDIFKEGKSFRNFRGYEPVDPVEFEDKILIKNTDGLLESKPIKLLNREETLGFLNNETVLVAIGEFKQEGSLEYLPIAFSKKNTSYKITMDYMKYATLAQFSDQKFIGSRRVGVGLRLISLIYTAEEGINISDLYSIGLAAKQEKLSGTLIIEVIGIKSKEVTSLIPLPSEINQTTIQNAMQALATIKSKIYDEETSLYPQVMAIKEYRGKEIINDANDQSPVSPVQDLADRSIQLQFGNMDFGSEEREREASRLLQEALLAALNKDVEKSISALKEYGDKFHEYNLNLMLRDLEYHRTSLKDPDAPKWKEIYKTILKEHRDKLPKDIIARLESAL
;
A
#
# COMPACT_ATOMS: atom_id res chain seq x y z
N MET A 1 77.50 30.91 -7.56
CA MET A 1 76.31 31.48 -6.91
C MET A 1 75.09 30.74 -7.43
N LYS A 2 74.31 30.17 -6.50
CA LYS A 2 73.15 29.29 -6.74
C LYS A 2 72.00 30.07 -7.39
N TYR A 3 71.44 29.58 -8.50
CA TYR A 3 70.01 29.74 -8.80
C TYR A 3 69.47 28.44 -9.41
N TRP A 4 68.41 27.97 -8.75
CA TRP A 4 67.69 26.72 -8.89
C TRP A 4 66.55 26.91 -9.90
N PRO A 5 66.37 26.04 -10.92
CA PRO A 5 65.22 26.15 -11.80
C PRO A 5 63.97 25.68 -11.07
N LEU A 6 62.97 26.56 -11.04
CA LEU A 6 61.64 26.33 -10.49
C LEU A 6 60.95 25.19 -11.26
N LEU A 7 60.80 24.04 -10.61
CA LEU A 7 60.11 22.88 -11.16
C LEU A 7 58.59 23.11 -11.02
N LEU A 8 57.94 23.50 -12.11
CA LEU A 8 56.48 23.61 -12.21
C LEU A 8 55.87 22.20 -12.27
N LEU A 9 55.49 21.69 -11.11
CA LEU A 9 54.69 20.48 -10.95
C LEU A 9 53.25 20.76 -11.44
N PHE A 10 52.94 20.35 -12.67
CA PHE A 10 51.55 20.19 -13.11
C PHE A 10 50.96 18.98 -12.39
N ILE A 11 50.23 19.24 -11.30
CA ILE A 11 49.37 18.27 -10.65
C ILE A 11 48.18 18.04 -11.59
N PHE A 12 48.22 16.93 -12.34
CA PHE A 12 47.02 16.35 -12.94
C PHE A 12 46.05 16.05 -11.80
N SER A 13 45.08 16.95 -11.59
CA SER A 13 43.90 16.64 -10.80
C SER A 13 43.15 15.55 -11.55
N GLY A 14 43.29 14.31 -11.08
CA GLY A 14 42.52 13.19 -11.59
C GLY A 14 41.05 13.53 -11.55
N CYS A 15 40.37 13.38 -12.68
CA CYS A 15 38.93 13.24 -12.71
C CYS A 15 38.57 12.18 -11.67
N LYS A 16 37.82 12.57 -10.63
CA LYS A 16 36.96 11.62 -9.94
C LYS A 16 35.95 11.15 -10.97
N THR A 17 36.28 10.07 -11.67
CA THR A 17 35.27 9.18 -12.24
C THR A 17 34.34 8.88 -11.07
N SER A 18 33.15 9.46 -11.08
CA SER A 18 32.12 9.06 -10.14
C SER A 18 31.97 7.56 -10.36
N GLN A 19 32.36 6.77 -9.36
CA GLN A 19 31.82 5.44 -9.21
C GLN A 19 30.32 5.65 -9.14
N LEU A 20 29.67 5.49 -10.29
CA LEU A 20 28.24 5.25 -10.36
C LEU A 20 28.06 4.04 -9.45
N ASN A 21 27.43 4.29 -8.29
CA ASN A 21 27.15 3.27 -7.29
C ASN A 21 26.52 2.07 -8.00
N GLU A 22 27.32 1.02 -8.22
CA GLU A 22 26.82 -0.32 -8.57
C GLU A 22 25.89 -0.87 -7.47
N ASP A 23 25.86 -0.24 -6.30
CA ASP A 23 24.95 -0.54 -5.20
C ASP A 23 23.51 -0.02 -5.39
N ILE A 24 23.22 0.83 -6.39
CA ILE A 24 21.81 1.20 -6.68
C ILE A 24 21.00 -0.03 -7.12
N PHE A 25 21.65 -1.03 -7.71
CA PHE A 25 21.02 -2.31 -8.09
C PHE A 25 20.95 -3.32 -6.93
N LYS A 26 21.69 -3.12 -5.83
CA LYS A 26 21.62 -3.98 -4.62
C LYS A 26 20.65 -3.46 -3.57
N GLU A 27 20.43 -2.15 -3.50
CA GLU A 27 19.46 -1.52 -2.60
C GLU A 27 18.05 -1.44 -3.17
N GLY A 28 17.72 -2.34 -4.09
CA GLY A 28 16.37 -2.55 -4.57
C GLY A 28 15.43 -2.93 -3.42
N LYS A 29 14.90 -1.95 -2.70
CA LYS A 29 13.85 -2.16 -1.71
C LYS A 29 12.70 -2.86 -2.43
N SER A 30 12.27 -4.01 -1.90
CA SER A 30 11.10 -4.75 -2.38
C SER A 30 9.95 -3.78 -2.61
N PHE A 31 9.39 -3.72 -3.82
CA PHE A 31 8.19 -2.95 -4.10
C PHE A 31 7.02 -3.62 -3.37
N ARG A 32 6.76 -3.22 -2.12
CA ARG A 32 5.73 -3.77 -1.22
C ARG A 32 4.30 -3.29 -1.60
N ASN A 33 3.99 -3.16 -2.89
CA ASN A 33 2.64 -2.79 -3.32
C ASN A 33 1.73 -4.00 -3.55
N PHE A 34 2.17 -5.23 -3.29
CA PHE A 34 1.25 -6.36 -3.23
C PHE A 34 0.33 -6.22 -2.01
N ARG A 35 -0.81 -5.56 -2.19
CA ARG A 35 -1.84 -5.33 -1.16
C ARG A 35 -2.70 -6.57 -0.89
N GLY A 36 -2.27 -7.74 -1.38
CA GLY A 36 -3.03 -9.01 -1.33
C GLY A 36 -4.16 -9.10 -2.37
N TYR A 37 -4.22 -8.16 -3.32
CA TYR A 37 -5.19 -8.24 -4.42
C TYR A 37 -4.54 -8.94 -5.61
N GLU A 38 -5.08 -10.11 -5.95
CA GLU A 38 -4.68 -10.91 -7.10
C GLU A 38 -5.53 -10.50 -8.32
N PRO A 39 -4.90 -10.16 -9.45
CA PRO A 39 -5.59 -9.95 -10.71
C PRO A 39 -6.38 -11.20 -11.12
N VAL A 40 -7.64 -11.02 -11.50
CA VAL A 40 -8.47 -12.08 -12.08
C VAL A 40 -8.87 -11.73 -13.49
N ASP A 41 -9.19 -12.74 -14.29
CA ASP A 41 -9.78 -12.49 -15.60
C ASP A 41 -11.06 -11.65 -15.43
N PRO A 42 -11.26 -10.62 -16.25
CA PRO A 42 -12.39 -9.71 -16.05
C PRO A 42 -13.72 -10.44 -16.19
N VAL A 43 -14.56 -10.33 -15.16
CA VAL A 43 -15.92 -10.89 -15.15
C VAL A 43 -16.93 -9.78 -14.93
N GLU A 44 -18.07 -9.84 -15.63
CA GLU A 44 -19.16 -8.88 -15.43
C GLU A 44 -19.61 -8.84 -13.97
N PHE A 45 -19.80 -7.63 -13.45
CA PHE A 45 -20.39 -7.41 -12.14
C PHE A 45 -21.88 -7.11 -12.34
N GLU A 46 -22.75 -7.93 -11.75
CA GLU A 46 -24.21 -7.86 -11.97
C GLU A 46 -25.02 -7.38 -10.76
N ASP A 47 -24.34 -7.08 -9.64
CA ASP A 47 -25.04 -6.74 -8.41
C ASP A 47 -25.79 -5.40 -8.51
N LYS A 48 -26.74 -5.23 -7.59
CA LYS A 48 -27.38 -3.94 -7.31
C LYS A 48 -26.52 -3.14 -6.34
N ILE A 49 -26.42 -1.84 -6.58
CA ILE A 49 -25.72 -0.92 -5.70
C ILE A 49 -26.68 0.14 -5.15
N LEU A 50 -26.37 0.68 -3.97
CA LEU A 50 -27.11 1.78 -3.38
C LEU A 50 -26.54 3.10 -3.93
N ILE A 51 -27.39 3.88 -4.60
CA ILE A 51 -27.06 5.22 -5.12
C ILE A 51 -27.96 6.25 -4.47
N LYS A 52 -27.49 7.50 -4.37
CA LYS A 52 -28.30 8.62 -3.91
C LYS A 52 -29.09 9.17 -5.10
N ASN A 53 -30.41 9.20 -5.00
CA ASN A 53 -31.27 9.79 -6.03
C ASN A 53 -31.25 11.34 -5.96
N THR A 54 -31.92 12.00 -6.91
CA THR A 54 -32.00 13.46 -7.01
C THR A 54 -32.64 14.13 -5.79
N ASP A 55 -33.53 13.41 -5.08
CA ASP A 55 -34.20 13.86 -3.86
C ASP A 55 -33.37 13.60 -2.58
N GLY A 56 -32.19 13.00 -2.74
CA GLY A 56 -31.25 12.69 -1.69
C GLY A 56 -31.51 11.40 -0.90
N LEU A 57 -32.48 10.59 -1.33
CA LEU A 57 -32.77 9.26 -0.79
C LEU A 57 -31.86 8.20 -1.40
N LEU A 58 -31.61 7.11 -0.67
CA LEU A 58 -30.87 5.96 -1.18
C LEU A 58 -31.79 5.02 -1.96
N GLU A 59 -31.44 4.72 -3.20
CA GLU A 59 -32.14 3.79 -4.09
C GLU A 59 -31.21 2.64 -4.49
N SER A 60 -31.74 1.42 -4.51
CA SER A 60 -31.02 0.24 -4.98
C SER A 60 -31.22 0.06 -6.49
N LYS A 61 -30.15 0.22 -7.28
CA LYS A 61 -30.19 0.14 -8.74
C LYS A 61 -29.20 -0.90 -9.28
N PRO A 62 -29.56 -1.75 -10.26
CA PRO A 62 -28.60 -2.62 -10.96
C PRO A 62 -27.49 -1.80 -11.62
N ILE A 63 -26.24 -2.24 -11.49
CA ILE A 63 -25.10 -1.46 -12.02
C ILE A 63 -25.18 -1.23 -13.54
N LYS A 64 -25.77 -2.17 -14.29
CA LYS A 64 -25.96 -2.10 -15.74
C LYS A 64 -26.91 -0.98 -16.18
N LEU A 65 -27.72 -0.45 -15.26
CA LEU A 65 -28.68 0.62 -15.54
C LEU A 65 -28.17 2.00 -15.10
N LEU A 66 -26.97 2.08 -14.51
CA LEU A 66 -26.41 3.35 -14.11
C LEU A 66 -26.08 4.20 -15.34
N ASN A 67 -26.36 5.48 -15.23
CA ASN A 67 -25.81 6.44 -16.17
C ASN A 67 -24.31 6.63 -15.90
N ARG A 68 -23.66 7.40 -16.76
CA ARG A 68 -22.22 7.62 -16.71
C ARG A 68 -21.77 8.32 -15.42
N GLU A 69 -22.49 9.34 -14.97
CA GLU A 69 -22.16 10.10 -13.76
C GLU A 69 -22.32 9.22 -12.51
N GLU A 70 -23.42 8.47 -12.41
CA GLU A 70 -23.67 7.49 -11.36
C GLU A 70 -22.56 6.43 -11.32
N THR A 71 -22.13 5.95 -12.50
CA THR A 71 -21.04 4.97 -12.61
C THR A 71 -19.72 5.57 -12.14
N LEU A 72 -19.35 6.77 -12.58
CA LEU A 72 -18.12 7.42 -12.14
C LEU A 72 -18.15 7.76 -10.64
N GLY A 73 -19.31 8.12 -10.10
CA GLY A 73 -19.52 8.34 -8.67
C GLY A 73 -19.37 7.06 -7.85
N PHE A 74 -19.84 5.92 -8.37
CA PHE A 74 -19.59 4.60 -7.78
C PHE A 74 -18.10 4.24 -7.80
N LEU A 75 -17.41 4.50 -8.92
CA LEU A 75 -15.98 4.22 -9.11
C LEU A 75 -15.10 5.32 -8.47
N ASN A 76 -15.23 5.48 -7.16
CA ASN A 76 -14.64 6.57 -6.40
C ASN A 76 -13.14 6.40 -6.07
N ASN A 77 -12.54 5.23 -6.33
CA ASN A 77 -11.10 5.02 -6.14
C ASN A 77 -10.37 4.94 -7.48
N GLU A 78 -9.08 5.27 -7.45
CA GLU A 78 -8.17 5.12 -8.58
C GLU A 78 -6.83 4.58 -8.05
N THR A 79 -6.21 3.64 -8.77
CA THR A 79 -4.89 3.11 -8.40
C THR A 79 -4.15 2.58 -9.61
N VAL A 80 -2.83 2.50 -9.47
CA VAL A 80 -1.99 1.59 -10.25
C VAL A 80 -1.56 0.45 -9.31
N LEU A 81 -1.63 -0.80 -9.78
CA LEU A 81 -1.21 -1.98 -9.03
C LEU A 81 -0.28 -2.83 -9.91
N VAL A 82 0.79 -3.35 -9.32
CA VAL A 82 1.65 -4.34 -9.96
C VAL A 82 1.54 -5.64 -9.18
N ALA A 83 1.26 -6.73 -9.88
CA ALA A 83 1.26 -8.09 -9.36
C ALA A 83 2.24 -8.94 -10.18
N ILE A 84 3.09 -9.69 -9.48
CA ILE A 84 4.13 -10.53 -10.10
C ILE A 84 3.81 -11.97 -9.74
N GLY A 85 3.45 -12.78 -10.72
CA GLY A 85 3.28 -14.21 -10.59
C GLY A 85 4.47 -14.97 -11.18
N GLU A 86 5.08 -15.88 -10.42
CA GLU A 86 6.10 -16.82 -10.90
C GLU A 86 5.43 -18.11 -11.38
N PHE A 87 5.75 -18.56 -12.58
CA PHE A 87 5.33 -19.88 -13.06
C PHE A 87 6.19 -20.96 -12.42
N LYS A 88 5.56 -21.92 -11.75
CA LYS A 88 6.23 -23.11 -11.22
C LYS A 88 6.33 -24.21 -12.26
N GLN A 89 7.21 -25.17 -12.00
CA GLN A 89 7.40 -26.36 -12.85
C GLN A 89 6.11 -27.17 -13.06
N GLU A 90 5.12 -27.01 -12.17
CA GLU A 90 3.81 -27.66 -12.21
C GLU A 90 2.74 -26.85 -13.00
N GLY A 91 3.11 -25.72 -13.59
CA GLY A 91 2.19 -24.83 -14.32
C GLY A 91 1.34 -23.93 -13.42
N SER A 92 1.50 -24.02 -12.09
CA SER A 92 0.86 -23.13 -11.13
C SER A 92 1.53 -21.75 -11.09
N LEU A 93 0.75 -20.71 -10.77
CA LEU A 93 1.21 -19.33 -10.63
C LEU A 93 1.26 -18.97 -9.15
N GLU A 94 2.44 -18.55 -8.65
CA GLU A 94 2.60 -18.07 -7.27
C GLU A 94 2.88 -16.56 -7.28
N TYR A 95 2.04 -15.77 -6.60
CA TYR A 95 2.26 -14.33 -6.49
C TYR A 95 3.33 -14.00 -5.45
N LEU A 96 4.32 -13.20 -5.86
CA LEU A 96 5.50 -12.91 -5.06
C LEU A 96 5.48 -11.47 -4.51
N PRO A 97 5.90 -11.24 -3.25
CA PRO A 97 6.16 -9.90 -2.72
C PRO A 97 7.53 -9.33 -3.17
N ILE A 98 8.24 -10.03 -4.05
CA ILE A 98 9.61 -9.73 -4.47
C ILE A 98 9.61 -9.17 -5.90
N ALA A 99 10.33 -8.08 -6.11
CA ALA A 99 10.40 -7.34 -7.38
C ALA A 99 11.57 -7.77 -8.29
N PHE A 100 12.43 -8.68 -7.84
CA PHE A 100 13.64 -9.10 -8.54
C PHE A 100 13.50 -10.50 -9.12
N SER A 101 13.98 -10.67 -10.36
CA SER A 101 13.97 -11.96 -11.04
C SER A 101 14.99 -12.94 -10.46
N LYS A 102 14.66 -14.22 -10.59
CA LYS A 102 15.60 -15.35 -10.52
C LYS A 102 16.07 -15.69 -11.93
N LYS A 103 17.18 -16.39 -12.01
CA LYS A 103 17.69 -16.91 -13.27
C LYS A 103 16.79 -18.03 -13.81
N ASN A 104 16.66 -18.13 -15.13
CA ASN A 104 15.91 -19.17 -15.86
C ASN A 104 14.48 -19.37 -15.35
N THR A 105 13.77 -18.26 -15.08
CA THR A 105 12.45 -18.30 -14.47
C THR A 105 11.44 -17.54 -15.34
N SER A 106 10.23 -18.07 -15.43
CA SER A 106 9.14 -17.44 -16.18
C SER A 106 8.19 -16.70 -15.24
N TYR A 107 7.76 -15.51 -15.64
CA TYR A 107 6.87 -14.66 -14.85
C TYR A 107 5.69 -14.14 -15.68
N LYS A 108 4.54 -14.00 -15.02
CA LYS A 108 3.42 -13.16 -15.47
C LYS A 108 3.40 -11.91 -14.60
N ILE A 109 3.77 -10.77 -15.18
CA ILE A 109 3.67 -9.47 -14.52
C ILE A 109 2.40 -8.80 -15.03
N THR A 110 1.54 -8.39 -14.10
CA THR A 110 0.30 -7.70 -14.39
C THR A 110 0.34 -6.31 -13.78
N MET A 111 0.24 -5.28 -14.63
CA MET A 111 0.19 -3.89 -14.22
C MET A 111 -1.18 -3.32 -14.55
N ASP A 112 -1.96 -3.05 -13.52
CA ASP A 112 -3.33 -2.59 -13.64
C ASP A 112 -3.41 -1.10 -13.32
N TYR A 113 -3.95 -0.32 -14.24
CA TYR A 113 -4.58 0.94 -13.92
C TYR A 113 -6.07 0.72 -13.75
N MET A 114 -6.62 1.08 -12.57
CA MET A 114 -8.01 0.82 -12.23
C MET A 114 -8.69 2.07 -11.71
N LYS A 115 -9.88 2.39 -12.23
CA LYS A 115 -10.87 3.24 -11.57
C LYS A 115 -11.97 2.33 -11.02
N TYR A 116 -12.09 2.24 -9.70
CA TYR A 116 -12.76 1.11 -9.04
C TYR A 116 -13.46 1.48 -7.74
N ALA A 117 -14.38 0.61 -7.32
CA ALA A 117 -14.91 0.49 -5.97
C ALA A 117 -14.36 -0.78 -5.31
N THR A 118 -14.11 -0.73 -4.01
CA THR A 118 -13.79 -1.94 -3.23
C THR A 118 -15.06 -2.45 -2.56
N LEU A 119 -15.44 -3.69 -2.86
CA LEU A 119 -16.62 -4.32 -2.29
C LEU A 119 -16.21 -5.49 -1.40
N ALA A 120 -16.72 -5.51 -0.18
CA ALA A 120 -16.58 -6.66 0.71
C ALA A 120 -17.41 -7.83 0.17
N GLN A 121 -16.88 -9.04 0.31
CA GLN A 121 -17.52 -10.29 -0.06
C GLN A 121 -17.85 -11.08 1.21
N PHE A 122 -19.08 -11.60 1.24
CA PHE A 122 -19.58 -12.39 2.35
C PHE A 122 -20.15 -13.71 1.85
N SER A 123 -19.93 -14.78 2.61
CA SER A 123 -20.60 -16.08 2.44
C SER A 123 -21.14 -16.49 3.80
N ASP A 124 -22.44 -16.81 3.88
CA ASP A 124 -23.13 -17.13 5.14
C ASP A 124 -22.87 -16.10 6.26
N GLN A 125 -22.94 -14.80 5.91
CA GLN A 125 -22.66 -13.66 6.81
C GLN A 125 -21.21 -13.56 7.31
N LYS A 126 -20.32 -14.46 6.87
CA LYS A 126 -18.89 -14.40 7.16
C LYS A 126 -18.16 -13.65 6.06
N PHE A 127 -17.30 -12.71 6.43
CA PHE A 127 -16.40 -12.04 5.49
C PHE A 127 -15.43 -13.07 4.87
N ILE A 128 -15.44 -13.17 3.55
CA ILE A 128 -14.56 -14.09 2.79
C ILE A 128 -13.52 -13.35 1.96
N GLY A 129 -13.51 -12.03 2.00
CA GLY A 129 -12.55 -11.21 1.27
C GLY A 129 -13.19 -9.99 0.62
N SER A 130 -12.52 -9.45 -0.39
CA SER A 130 -12.97 -8.24 -1.09
C SER A 130 -12.67 -8.33 -2.57
N ARG A 131 -13.50 -7.70 -3.39
CA ARG A 131 -13.28 -7.56 -4.83
C ARG A 131 -13.16 -6.10 -5.23
N ARG A 132 -12.29 -5.83 -6.19
CA ARG A 132 -12.22 -4.54 -6.88
C ARG A 132 -13.07 -4.62 -8.13
N VAL A 133 -14.11 -3.79 -8.16
CA VAL A 133 -15.03 -3.70 -9.28
C VAL A 133 -14.83 -2.35 -9.95
N GLY A 134 -14.54 -2.37 -11.25
CA GLY A 134 -14.21 -1.14 -11.94
C GLY A 134 -13.96 -1.29 -13.41
N VAL A 135 -13.42 -0.22 -13.97
CA VAL A 135 -12.97 -0.14 -15.35
C VAL A 135 -11.51 0.23 -15.36
N GLY A 136 -10.80 -0.12 -16.42
CA GLY A 136 -9.40 0.24 -16.50
C GLY A 136 -8.64 -0.44 -17.61
N LEU A 137 -7.34 -0.53 -17.38
CA LEU A 137 -6.36 -1.01 -18.32
C LEU A 137 -5.47 -2.00 -17.60
N ARG A 138 -5.20 -3.12 -18.26
CA ARG A 138 -4.30 -4.14 -17.77
C ARG A 138 -3.20 -4.37 -18.78
N LEU A 139 -1.97 -4.23 -18.32
CA LEU A 139 -0.80 -4.62 -19.08
C LEU A 139 -0.29 -5.94 -18.52
N ILE A 140 -0.02 -6.89 -19.40
CA ILE A 140 0.50 -8.21 -19.06
C ILE A 140 1.83 -8.41 -19.76
N SER A 141 2.89 -8.56 -18.99
CA SER A 141 4.20 -8.99 -19.49
C SER A 141 4.40 -10.45 -19.14
N LEU A 142 4.47 -11.30 -20.17
CA LEU A 142 4.86 -12.70 -20.05
C LEU A 142 6.35 -12.79 -20.37
N ILE A 143 7.20 -13.00 -19.36
CA ILE A 143 8.65 -12.94 -19.53
C ILE A 143 9.32 -14.25 -19.12
N TYR A 144 10.47 -14.51 -19.74
CA TYR A 144 11.47 -15.48 -19.33
C TYR A 144 12.78 -14.73 -19.04
N THR A 145 13.40 -14.98 -17.89
CA THR A 145 14.64 -14.33 -17.48
C THR A 145 15.83 -15.26 -17.67
N ALA A 146 16.83 -14.83 -18.42
CA ALA A 146 18.10 -15.55 -18.59
C ALA A 146 19.10 -15.26 -17.45
N GLU A 147 18.88 -14.16 -16.72
CA GLU A 147 19.69 -13.70 -15.59
C GLU A 147 18.82 -13.40 -14.35
N GLU A 148 19.46 -13.41 -13.18
CA GLU A 148 18.85 -12.99 -11.91
C GLU A 148 19.08 -11.51 -11.62
N GLY A 149 18.35 -10.96 -10.65
CA GLY A 149 18.54 -9.59 -10.17
C GLY A 149 17.97 -8.51 -11.09
N ILE A 150 17.16 -8.89 -12.07
CA ILE A 150 16.45 -7.92 -12.92
C ILE A 150 15.24 -7.40 -12.15
N ASN A 151 15.09 -6.09 -12.06
CA ASN A 151 13.86 -5.50 -11.53
C ASN A 151 12.70 -5.71 -12.53
N ILE A 152 11.74 -6.55 -12.17
CA ILE A 152 10.56 -6.92 -12.96
C ILE A 152 9.29 -6.24 -12.43
N SER A 153 9.41 -5.30 -11.50
CA SER A 153 8.28 -4.51 -10.97
C SER A 153 7.94 -3.27 -11.81
N ASP A 154 8.80 -2.92 -12.77
CA ASP A 154 8.70 -1.72 -13.59
C ASP A 154 8.97 -2.03 -15.07
N LEU A 155 8.18 -1.44 -15.98
CA LEU A 155 8.26 -1.72 -17.41
C LEU A 155 9.54 -1.21 -18.05
N TYR A 156 10.05 -0.06 -17.60
CA TYR A 156 11.27 0.50 -18.16
C TYR A 156 12.46 -0.42 -17.89
N SER A 157 12.56 -0.92 -16.65
CA SER A 157 13.55 -1.91 -16.22
C SER A 157 13.46 -3.21 -17.03
N ILE A 158 12.24 -3.70 -17.26
CA ILE A 158 11.97 -4.86 -18.13
C ILE A 158 12.46 -4.60 -19.55
N GLY A 159 12.15 -3.43 -20.13
CA GLY A 159 12.56 -3.07 -21.49
C GLY A 159 14.07 -2.92 -21.66
N LEU A 160 14.75 -2.36 -20.66
CA LEU A 160 16.21 -2.26 -20.64
C LEU A 160 16.86 -3.64 -20.58
N ALA A 161 16.35 -4.53 -19.74
CA ALA A 161 16.83 -5.90 -19.63
C ALA A 161 16.58 -6.70 -20.91
N ALA A 162 15.44 -6.49 -21.59
CA ALA A 162 15.16 -7.11 -22.89
C ALA A 162 16.17 -6.66 -23.96
N LYS A 163 16.49 -5.36 -24.00
CA LYS A 163 17.52 -4.82 -24.92
C LYS A 163 18.91 -5.41 -24.68
N GLN A 164 19.21 -5.81 -23.44
CA GLN A 164 20.46 -6.46 -23.05
C GLN A 164 20.41 -7.99 -23.20
N GLU A 165 19.36 -8.55 -23.78
CA GLU A 165 19.15 -10.00 -23.94
C GLU A 165 19.09 -10.78 -22.60
N LYS A 166 18.87 -10.07 -21.48
CA LYS A 166 18.79 -10.65 -20.14
C LYS A 166 17.42 -11.24 -19.83
N LEU A 167 16.41 -10.83 -20.58
CA LEU A 167 15.08 -11.42 -20.58
C LEU A 167 14.48 -11.35 -21.99
N SER A 168 13.49 -12.17 -22.23
CA SER A 168 12.64 -12.12 -23.42
C SER A 168 11.18 -12.29 -23.02
N GLY A 169 10.26 -11.89 -23.88
CA GLY A 169 8.85 -12.02 -23.57
C GLY A 169 7.91 -11.24 -24.47
N THR A 170 6.63 -11.31 -24.13
CA THR A 170 5.54 -10.68 -24.89
C THR A 170 4.79 -9.71 -23.99
N LEU A 171 4.42 -8.57 -24.57
CA LEU A 171 3.56 -7.57 -23.96
C LEU A 171 2.14 -7.68 -24.52
N ILE A 172 1.15 -7.67 -23.63
CA ILE A 172 -0.27 -7.69 -23.97
C ILE A 172 -0.95 -6.53 -23.23
N ILE A 173 -1.90 -5.87 -23.89
CA ILE A 173 -2.75 -4.85 -23.28
C ILE A 173 -4.21 -5.28 -23.37
N GLU A 174 -4.90 -5.18 -22.26
CA GLU A 174 -6.32 -5.45 -22.13
C GLU A 174 -7.04 -4.17 -21.67
N VAL A 175 -8.14 -3.87 -22.33
CA VAL A 175 -9.07 -2.80 -21.94
C VAL A 175 -10.23 -3.46 -21.21
N ILE A 176 -10.47 -3.05 -19.97
CA ILE A 176 -11.43 -3.70 -19.07
C ILE A 176 -12.59 -2.76 -18.82
N GLY A 177 -13.79 -3.15 -19.27
CA GLY A 177 -15.02 -2.41 -18.98
C GLY A 177 -15.14 -1.04 -19.65
N ILE A 178 -14.31 -0.72 -20.64
CA ILE A 178 -14.38 0.56 -21.38
C ILE A 178 -14.80 0.27 -22.82
N LYS A 179 -15.90 0.89 -23.26
CA LYS A 179 -16.41 0.76 -24.63
C LYS A 179 -16.42 2.13 -25.29
N SER A 180 -15.51 2.32 -26.26
CA SER A 180 -15.43 3.49 -27.11
C SER A 180 -14.80 3.11 -28.45
N LYS A 181 -15.27 3.72 -29.55
CA LYS A 181 -14.69 3.49 -30.89
C LYS A 181 -13.23 3.91 -30.94
N GLU A 182 -12.91 5.02 -30.29
CA GLU A 182 -11.55 5.57 -30.26
C GLU A 182 -10.63 4.65 -29.46
N VAL A 183 -11.11 4.15 -28.31
CA VAL A 183 -10.35 3.20 -27.48
C VAL A 183 -9.99 1.94 -28.26
N THR A 184 -10.92 1.37 -29.03
CA THR A 184 -10.65 0.16 -29.85
C THR A 184 -9.50 0.37 -30.82
N SER A 185 -9.36 1.54 -31.42
CA SER A 185 -8.30 1.84 -32.40
C SER A 185 -6.92 2.03 -31.77
N LEU A 186 -6.86 2.22 -30.46
CA LEU A 186 -5.64 2.50 -29.69
C LEU A 186 -5.03 1.24 -29.07
N ILE A 187 -5.73 0.10 -29.08
CA ILE A 187 -5.24 -1.13 -28.46
C ILE A 187 -4.14 -1.74 -29.35
N PRO A 188 -2.88 -1.79 -28.88
CA PRO A 188 -1.82 -2.41 -29.66
C PRO A 188 -2.00 -3.93 -29.70
N LEU A 189 -1.57 -4.55 -30.80
CA LEU A 189 -1.49 -5.99 -30.89
C LEU A 189 -0.38 -6.53 -29.97
N PRO A 190 -0.53 -7.76 -29.44
CA PRO A 190 0.52 -8.43 -28.71
C PRO A 190 1.84 -8.43 -29.49
N SER A 191 2.93 -8.07 -28.83
CA SER A 191 4.23 -7.92 -29.48
C SER A 191 5.37 -8.20 -28.51
N GLU A 192 6.55 -8.51 -29.06
CA GLU A 192 7.74 -8.76 -28.27
C GLU A 192 8.11 -7.54 -27.42
N ILE A 193 8.54 -7.80 -26.19
CA ILE A 193 8.99 -6.78 -25.26
C ILE A 193 10.30 -6.18 -25.76
N ASN A 194 10.25 -4.89 -26.06
CA ASN A 194 11.41 -4.06 -26.30
C ASN A 194 11.08 -2.61 -25.93
N GLN A 195 12.08 -1.73 -26.00
CA GLN A 195 11.93 -0.32 -25.63
C GLN A 195 10.80 0.38 -26.42
N THR A 196 10.68 0.11 -27.72
CA THR A 196 9.65 0.70 -28.59
C THR A 196 8.25 0.19 -28.23
N THR A 197 8.10 -1.12 -28.06
CA THR A 197 6.82 -1.74 -27.68
C THR A 197 6.32 -1.18 -26.34
N ILE A 198 7.21 -1.02 -25.37
CA ILE A 198 6.86 -0.43 -24.06
C ILE A 198 6.45 1.04 -24.21
N GLN A 199 7.17 1.83 -24.99
CA GLN A 199 6.81 3.24 -25.23
C GLN A 199 5.44 3.36 -25.89
N ASN A 200 5.18 2.56 -26.93
CA ASN A 200 3.88 2.52 -27.62
C ASN A 200 2.75 2.11 -26.66
N ALA A 201 3.00 1.11 -25.82
CA ALA A 201 2.06 0.67 -24.80
C ALA A 201 1.74 1.79 -23.80
N MET A 202 2.76 2.46 -23.26
CA MET A 202 2.56 3.55 -22.30
C MET A 202 1.78 4.73 -22.91
N GLN A 203 2.05 5.06 -24.17
CA GLN A 203 1.32 6.10 -24.90
C GLN A 203 -0.15 5.70 -25.14
N ALA A 204 -0.40 4.45 -25.56
CA ALA A 204 -1.75 3.92 -25.72
C ALA A 204 -2.51 3.95 -24.39
N LEU A 205 -1.87 3.52 -23.29
CA LEU A 205 -2.45 3.54 -21.95
C LEU A 205 -2.82 4.96 -21.50
N ALA A 206 -1.92 5.93 -21.67
CA ALA A 206 -2.20 7.32 -21.32
C ALA A 206 -3.38 7.90 -22.12
N THR A 207 -3.45 7.57 -23.41
CA THR A 207 -4.53 8.01 -24.30
C THR A 207 -5.85 7.35 -23.91
N ILE A 208 -5.89 6.04 -23.70
CA ILE A 208 -7.12 5.35 -23.28
C ILE A 208 -7.58 5.82 -21.89
N LYS A 209 -6.63 6.08 -20.97
CA LYS A 209 -6.95 6.64 -19.65
C LYS A 209 -7.68 7.98 -19.75
N SER A 210 -7.27 8.89 -20.64
CA SER A 210 -7.99 10.15 -20.80
C SER A 210 -9.40 9.93 -21.35
N LYS A 211 -9.57 8.97 -22.26
CA LYS A 211 -10.87 8.59 -22.84
C LYS A 211 -11.89 8.02 -21.86
N ILE A 212 -11.49 7.60 -20.66
CA ILE A 212 -12.43 7.19 -19.61
C ILE A 212 -13.41 8.31 -19.27
N TYR A 213 -12.95 9.57 -19.34
CA TYR A 213 -13.72 10.76 -18.95
C TYR A 213 -14.54 11.39 -20.09
N ASP A 214 -14.36 10.93 -21.33
CA ASP A 214 -15.10 11.42 -22.50
C ASP A 214 -16.58 11.01 -22.47
N GLU A 215 -17.47 11.91 -22.90
CA GLU A 215 -18.94 11.74 -22.84
C GLU A 215 -19.44 10.55 -23.68
N GLU A 216 -18.75 10.27 -24.80
CA GLU A 216 -19.06 9.19 -25.73
C GLU A 216 -18.59 7.81 -25.25
N THR A 217 -17.79 7.76 -24.18
CA THR A 217 -17.27 6.51 -23.62
C THR A 217 -18.31 5.89 -22.67
N SER A 218 -18.72 4.67 -22.99
CA SER A 218 -19.57 3.85 -22.12
C SER A 218 -18.72 3.00 -21.17
N LEU A 219 -19.12 2.95 -19.90
CA LEU A 219 -18.41 2.23 -18.83
C LEU A 219 -19.24 1.04 -18.35
N TYR A 220 -18.60 -0.13 -18.27
CA TYR A 220 -19.18 -1.39 -17.83
C TYR A 220 -18.28 -1.99 -16.76
N PRO A 221 -18.48 -1.64 -15.47
CA PRO A 221 -17.61 -2.11 -14.41
C PRO A 221 -17.57 -3.65 -14.31
N GLN A 222 -16.37 -4.19 -14.17
CA GLN A 222 -16.08 -5.63 -14.10
C GLN A 222 -15.27 -5.92 -12.84
N VAL A 223 -15.30 -7.17 -12.38
CA VAL A 223 -14.41 -7.64 -11.32
C VAL A 223 -13.00 -7.74 -11.90
N MET A 224 -12.07 -6.94 -11.37
CA MET A 224 -10.69 -6.84 -11.89
C MET A 224 -9.68 -7.56 -11.01
N ALA A 225 -9.89 -7.54 -9.69
CA ALA A 225 -8.99 -8.17 -8.73
C ALA A 225 -9.77 -8.65 -7.51
N ILE A 226 -9.31 -9.74 -6.91
CA ILE A 226 -9.88 -10.29 -5.69
C ILE A 226 -8.81 -10.36 -4.61
N LYS A 227 -9.25 -10.27 -3.36
CA LYS A 227 -8.45 -10.59 -2.19
C LYS A 227 -9.25 -11.57 -1.38
N GLU A 228 -8.77 -12.80 -1.28
CA GLU A 228 -9.39 -13.84 -0.46
C GLU A 228 -8.99 -13.67 1.01
N TYR A 229 -9.95 -13.89 1.89
CA TYR A 229 -9.70 -13.98 3.32
C TYR A 229 -9.29 -15.41 3.66
N ARG A 230 -7.97 -15.71 3.67
CA ARG A 230 -7.45 -17.07 3.87
C ARG A 230 -7.43 -17.57 5.33
N GLY A 231 -8.26 -17.02 6.21
CA GLY A 231 -8.37 -17.41 7.63
C GLY A 231 -7.13 -17.14 8.50
N LYS A 232 -5.92 -17.14 7.90
CA LYS A 232 -4.65 -16.63 8.46
C LYS A 232 -4.46 -15.13 8.21
N GLU A 233 -5.28 -14.55 7.35
CA GLU A 233 -5.42 -13.09 7.18
C GLU A 233 -6.62 -12.58 7.99
N ILE A 234 -6.72 -12.90 9.29
CA ILE A 234 -7.40 -11.95 10.16
C ILE A 234 -6.48 -10.74 10.16
N ILE A 235 -6.94 -9.55 9.76
CA ILE A 235 -6.16 -8.33 10.03
C ILE A 235 -6.20 -8.21 11.55
N ASN A 236 -5.15 -8.75 12.19
CA ASN A 236 -5.10 -9.37 13.51
C ASN A 236 -6.35 -9.26 14.39
N ASP A 237 -7.04 -10.38 14.52
CA ASP A 237 -7.68 -10.81 15.76
C ASP A 237 -7.63 -12.35 15.83
N ALA A 238 -7.47 -12.89 17.03
CA ALA A 238 -7.75 -14.27 17.46
C ALA A 238 -7.01 -15.49 16.82
N ASN A 239 -5.99 -15.95 17.56
CA ASN A 239 -5.69 -17.35 17.95
C ASN A 239 -5.44 -18.42 16.87
N ASP A 240 -4.19 -18.89 16.79
CA ASP A 240 -3.94 -20.34 16.73
C ASP A 240 -2.74 -20.72 17.62
N GLN A 241 -2.98 -21.65 18.54
CA GLN A 241 -2.04 -22.15 19.54
C GLN A 241 -1.53 -23.53 19.10
N SER A 242 -0.20 -23.75 19.16
CA SER A 242 0.49 -24.91 19.80
C SER A 242 1.63 -25.54 18.96
N PRO A 243 2.70 -26.17 19.53
CA PRO A 243 3.14 -26.22 20.93
C PRO A 243 4.64 -25.90 21.20
N VAL A 244 4.83 -25.07 22.24
CA VAL A 244 5.77 -25.19 23.38
C VAL A 244 7.28 -25.37 23.14
N SER A 245 8.03 -24.28 23.34
CA SER A 245 8.94 -24.14 24.50
C SER A 245 9.31 -22.67 24.76
N PRO A 246 9.60 -22.31 26.02
CA PRO A 246 8.96 -21.18 26.67
C PRO A 246 9.79 -19.90 26.62
N VAL A 247 9.11 -18.77 26.88
CA VAL A 247 9.66 -17.44 27.22
C VAL A 247 9.75 -16.49 26.01
N GLN A 248 8.84 -15.48 26.01
CA GLN A 248 8.82 -14.21 25.26
C GLN A 248 7.66 -14.08 24.28
N ASP A 249 6.49 -13.69 24.79
CA ASP A 249 5.42 -13.15 23.94
C ASP A 249 4.84 -11.90 24.59
N LEU A 250 5.21 -10.74 24.05
CA LEU A 250 4.62 -9.40 24.23
C LEU A 250 5.49 -8.41 23.41
N ALA A 251 5.45 -8.55 22.09
CA ALA A 251 6.04 -7.59 21.17
C ALA A 251 5.10 -7.36 19.98
N ASP A 252 3.81 -7.17 20.24
CA ASP A 252 2.84 -6.74 19.24
C ASP A 252 3.05 -5.24 18.96
N ARG A 253 3.64 -4.93 17.79
CA ARG A 253 4.00 -3.57 17.33
C ARG A 253 2.84 -2.91 16.55
N SER A 254 1.59 -3.27 16.83
CA SER A 254 0.42 -2.93 16.00
C SER A 254 -0.33 -1.65 16.39
N ILE A 255 0.19 -0.83 17.30
CA ILE A 255 -0.45 0.46 17.60
C ILE A 255 0.05 1.47 16.58
N GLN A 256 -0.80 2.00 15.71
CA GLN A 256 -0.49 3.17 14.90
C GLN A 256 -1.49 4.25 15.27
N LEU A 257 -1.04 5.25 16.03
CA LEU A 257 -1.86 6.41 16.33
C LEU A 257 -1.99 7.24 15.05
N GLN A 258 -3.23 7.50 14.62
CA GLN A 258 -3.48 8.24 13.39
C GLN A 258 -3.24 9.72 13.65
N PHE A 259 -2.07 10.20 13.25
CA PHE A 259 -1.79 11.63 13.20
C PHE A 259 -2.42 12.18 11.93
N GLY A 260 -3.54 12.89 12.08
CA GLY A 260 -4.10 13.67 10.97
C GLY A 260 -3.06 14.66 10.43
N ASN A 261 -3.24 15.10 9.18
CA ASN A 261 -2.43 16.05 8.36
C ASN A 261 -1.43 16.97 9.11
N MET A 262 -0.39 16.41 9.71
CA MET A 262 0.68 17.17 10.38
C MET A 262 1.96 17.00 9.58
N ASP A 263 2.64 18.12 9.33
CA ASP A 263 3.93 18.12 8.66
C ASP A 263 5.04 17.96 9.71
N PHE A 264 5.58 16.75 9.83
CA PHE A 264 6.69 16.47 10.74
C PHE A 264 8.06 16.89 10.16
N GLY A 265 8.09 17.44 8.94
CA GLY A 265 9.30 17.85 8.22
C GLY A 265 10.18 16.68 7.74
N SER A 266 10.05 15.47 8.31
CA SER A 266 10.66 14.24 7.82
C SER A 266 9.92 12.98 8.30
N GLU A 267 9.99 11.90 7.51
CA GLU A 267 9.42 10.58 7.88
C GLU A 267 10.04 10.01 9.17
N GLU A 268 11.29 10.34 9.47
CA GLU A 268 11.98 9.84 10.67
C GLU A 268 11.37 10.46 11.93
N ARG A 269 11.09 11.77 11.90
CA ARG A 269 10.42 12.48 13.00
C ARG A 269 8.99 12.00 13.19
N GLU A 270 8.27 11.71 12.11
CA GLU A 270 6.92 11.12 12.16
C GLU A 270 6.91 9.74 12.84
N ARG A 271 7.88 8.87 12.51
CA ARG A 271 8.02 7.55 13.15
C ARG A 271 8.38 7.66 14.61
N GLU A 272 9.27 8.58 14.97
CA GLU A 272 9.66 8.81 16.36
C GLU A 272 8.50 9.35 17.21
N ALA A 273 7.76 10.34 16.69
CA ALA A 273 6.53 10.86 17.27
C ALA A 273 5.51 9.74 17.50
N SER A 274 5.29 8.90 16.48
CA SER A 274 4.37 7.77 16.55
C SER A 274 4.79 6.76 17.62
N ARG A 275 6.07 6.41 17.68
CA ARG A 275 6.62 5.46 18.65
C ARG A 275 6.40 5.94 20.09
N LEU A 276 6.70 7.21 20.39
CA LEU A 276 6.57 7.75 21.75
C LEU A 276 5.12 7.75 22.23
N LEU A 277 4.17 8.06 21.35
CA LEU A 277 2.76 8.06 21.74
C LEU A 277 2.17 6.65 21.86
N GLN A 278 2.62 5.72 21.02
CA GLN A 278 2.29 4.30 21.20
C GLN A 278 2.78 3.78 22.55
N GLU A 279 4.02 4.12 22.90
CA GLU A 279 4.63 3.75 24.17
C GLU A 279 3.86 4.35 25.36
N ALA A 280 3.49 5.63 25.27
CA ALA A 280 2.67 6.29 26.27
C ALA A 280 1.31 5.61 26.49
N LEU A 281 0.63 5.27 25.41
CA LEU A 281 -0.71 4.68 25.46
C LEU A 281 -0.68 3.22 25.92
N LEU A 282 0.31 2.45 25.48
CA LEU A 282 0.54 1.08 25.98
C LEU A 282 0.81 1.06 27.47
N ALA A 283 1.67 1.97 27.93
CA ALA A 283 1.96 2.09 29.34
C ALA A 283 0.70 2.44 30.14
N ALA A 284 -0.14 3.38 29.66
CA ALA A 284 -1.42 3.69 30.30
C ALA A 284 -2.40 2.50 30.33
N LEU A 285 -2.49 1.74 29.24
CA LEU A 285 -3.32 0.53 29.17
C LEU A 285 -2.81 -0.58 30.10
N ASN A 286 -1.50 -0.68 30.26
CA ASN A 286 -0.86 -1.61 31.17
C ASN A 286 -0.78 -1.07 32.61
N LYS A 287 -1.43 0.08 32.87
CA LYS A 287 -1.49 0.75 34.17
C LYS A 287 -0.10 1.12 34.73
N ASP A 288 0.87 1.29 33.84
CA ASP A 288 2.21 1.81 34.14
C ASP A 288 2.22 3.33 33.95
N VAL A 289 1.78 4.03 35.00
CA VAL A 289 1.67 5.49 35.00
C VAL A 289 3.02 6.19 34.80
N GLU A 290 4.11 5.61 35.29
CA GLU A 290 5.44 6.21 35.21
C GLU A 290 5.99 6.18 33.79
N LYS A 291 5.90 5.03 33.13
CA LYS A 291 6.32 4.88 31.74
C LYS A 291 5.44 5.70 30.80
N SER A 292 4.14 5.79 31.09
CA SER A 292 3.21 6.61 30.28
C SER A 292 3.55 8.10 30.36
N ILE A 293 3.77 8.63 31.57
CA ILE A 293 4.18 10.02 31.78
C ILE A 293 5.53 10.30 31.10
N SER A 294 6.51 9.40 31.23
CA SER A 294 7.84 9.58 30.64
C SER A 294 7.78 9.72 29.12
N ALA A 295 7.03 8.85 28.44
CA ALA A 295 6.90 8.88 26.99
C ALA A 295 6.14 10.13 26.48
N LEU A 296 5.11 10.60 27.22
CA LEU A 296 4.41 11.84 26.89
C LEU A 296 5.27 13.09 27.09
N LYS A 297 6.14 13.11 28.11
CA LYS A 297 7.10 14.20 28.31
C LYS A 297 8.13 14.26 27.20
N GLU A 298 8.73 13.13 26.87
CA GLU A 298 9.71 13.06 25.78
C GLU A 298 9.08 13.49 24.45
N TYR A 299 7.82 13.12 24.22
CA TYR A 299 7.07 13.62 23.08
C TYR A 299 6.88 15.15 23.13
N GLY A 300 6.42 15.70 24.26
CA GLY A 300 6.21 17.14 24.41
C GLY A 300 7.48 17.97 24.22
N ASP A 301 8.61 17.49 24.75
CA ASP A 301 9.92 18.15 24.64
C ASP A 301 10.45 18.17 23.20
N LYS A 302 10.14 17.15 22.39
CA LYS A 302 10.60 17.02 20.99
C LYS A 302 9.62 17.63 19.98
N PHE A 303 8.34 17.66 20.32
CA PHE A 303 7.23 18.00 19.43
C PHE A 303 6.31 19.04 20.11
N HIS A 304 6.78 20.29 20.16
CA HIS A 304 6.13 21.42 20.82
C HIS A 304 4.76 21.83 20.24
N GLU A 305 4.34 21.25 19.11
CA GLU A 305 3.16 21.65 18.34
C GLU A 305 1.87 20.91 18.74
N TYR A 306 1.91 19.93 19.66
CA TYR A 306 0.72 19.17 20.08
C TYR A 306 0.27 19.45 21.51
N ASN A 307 -1.05 19.63 21.68
CA ASN A 307 -1.66 19.81 23.00
C ASN A 307 -2.01 18.46 23.65
N LEU A 308 -1.00 17.61 23.93
CA LEU A 308 -1.15 16.42 24.80
C LEU A 308 -1.09 16.76 26.28
N ASN A 309 -1.04 18.06 26.60
CA ASN A 309 -0.94 18.59 27.96
C ASN A 309 -2.08 18.11 28.86
N LEU A 310 -3.26 17.79 28.32
CA LEU A 310 -4.38 17.32 29.12
C LEU A 310 -4.18 15.89 29.64
N MET A 311 -3.79 14.94 28.79
CA MET A 311 -3.52 13.56 29.21
C MET A 311 -2.30 13.50 30.14
N LEU A 312 -1.23 14.21 29.80
CA LEU A 312 -0.04 14.29 30.65
C LEU A 312 -0.37 14.90 32.02
N ARG A 313 -1.10 16.03 32.06
CA ARG A 313 -1.50 16.69 33.31
C ARG A 313 -2.42 15.81 34.15
N ASP A 314 -3.37 15.11 33.55
CA ASP A 314 -4.29 14.24 34.28
C ASP A 314 -3.58 13.02 34.87
N LEU A 315 -2.63 12.42 34.12
CA LEU A 315 -1.76 11.35 34.61
C LEU A 315 -0.84 11.84 35.74
N GLU A 316 -0.26 13.03 35.62
CA GLU A 316 0.60 13.62 36.66
C GLU A 316 -0.18 13.98 37.92
N TYR A 317 -1.35 14.60 37.77
CA TYR A 317 -2.21 15.01 38.89
C TYR A 317 -2.71 13.80 39.68
N HIS A 318 -2.93 12.67 39.01
CA HIS A 318 -3.37 11.42 39.63
C HIS A 318 -2.26 10.39 39.82
N ARG A 319 -1.00 10.76 39.59
CA ARG A 319 0.16 9.84 39.56
C ARG A 319 0.24 8.93 40.78
N THR A 320 0.04 9.47 41.99
CA THR A 320 0.11 8.69 43.23
C THR A 320 -1.03 7.68 43.36
N SER A 321 -2.26 8.07 42.97
CA SER A 321 -3.42 7.18 42.97
C SER A 321 -3.37 6.12 41.87
N LEU A 322 -2.76 6.43 40.72
CA LEU A 322 -2.67 5.53 39.57
C LEU A 322 -1.54 4.48 39.71
N LYS A 323 -0.69 4.60 40.74
CA LYS A 323 0.28 3.53 41.08
C LYS A 323 -0.40 2.24 41.49
N ASP A 324 -1.61 2.33 42.02
CA ASP A 324 -2.48 1.18 42.21
C ASP A 324 -3.16 0.85 40.87
N PRO A 325 -2.88 -0.32 40.26
CA PRO A 325 -3.50 -0.73 39.02
C PRO A 325 -5.03 -0.79 39.13
N ASP A 326 -5.60 -1.08 40.30
CA ASP A 326 -7.05 -1.24 40.47
C ASP A 326 -7.76 0.05 40.88
N ALA A 327 -7.03 1.18 40.90
CA ALA A 327 -7.61 2.47 41.20
C ALA A 327 -8.76 2.81 40.22
N PRO A 328 -9.94 3.22 40.72
CA PRO A 328 -11.07 3.58 39.87
C PRO A 328 -10.74 4.76 38.94
N LYS A 329 -9.70 5.53 39.29
CA LYS A 329 -9.19 6.64 38.52
C LYS A 329 -8.67 6.25 37.13
N TRP A 330 -8.20 5.01 36.94
CA TRP A 330 -7.83 4.51 35.61
C TRP A 330 -9.00 4.55 34.62
N LYS A 331 -10.22 4.26 35.08
CA LYS A 331 -11.42 4.33 34.25
C LYS A 331 -11.73 5.76 33.80
N GLU A 332 -11.45 6.74 34.66
CA GLU A 332 -11.62 8.15 34.29
C GLU A 332 -10.59 8.57 33.23
N ILE A 333 -9.34 8.12 33.37
CA ILE A 333 -8.30 8.34 32.35
C ILE A 333 -8.70 7.72 31.00
N TYR A 334 -9.20 6.48 30.99
CA TYR A 334 -9.65 5.82 29.76
C TYR A 334 -10.85 6.53 29.11
N LYS A 335 -11.80 7.02 29.91
CA LYS A 335 -12.91 7.86 29.41
C LYS A 335 -12.41 9.14 28.76
N THR A 336 -11.43 9.82 29.37
CA THR A 336 -10.85 11.04 28.81
C THR A 336 -10.15 10.75 27.48
N ILE A 337 -9.34 9.68 27.40
CA ILE A 337 -8.67 9.25 26.17
C ILE A 337 -9.69 8.95 25.07
N LEU A 338 -10.74 8.17 25.36
CA LEU A 338 -11.80 7.86 24.41
C LEU A 338 -12.61 9.08 24.00
N LYS A 339 -12.80 10.07 24.87
CA LYS A 339 -13.57 11.27 24.54
C LYS A 339 -12.81 12.20 23.60
N GLU A 340 -11.53 12.44 23.89
CA GLU A 340 -10.73 13.47 23.20
C GLU A 340 -9.99 12.92 21.97
N HIS A 341 -9.79 11.60 21.88
CA HIS A 341 -8.96 10.98 20.85
C HIS A 341 -9.60 9.78 20.12
N ARG A 342 -10.88 9.46 20.35
CA ARG A 342 -11.54 8.27 19.77
C ARG A 342 -11.32 8.12 18.27
N ASP A 343 -11.46 9.21 17.53
CA ASP A 343 -11.38 9.28 16.08
C ASP A 343 -9.97 9.01 15.53
N LYS A 344 -8.95 9.06 16.39
CA LYS A 344 -7.52 8.90 16.05
C LYS A 344 -6.93 7.60 16.59
N LEU A 345 -7.71 6.82 17.34
CA LEU A 345 -7.28 5.56 17.95
C LEU A 345 -7.62 4.36 17.04
N PRO A 346 -6.72 3.37 16.95
CA PRO A 346 -7.05 2.07 16.37
C PRO A 346 -8.27 1.42 17.06
N LYS A 347 -9.07 0.68 16.29
CA LYS A 347 -10.33 0.07 16.79
C LYS A 347 -10.10 -0.92 17.93
N ASP A 348 -8.99 -1.65 17.90
CA ASP A 348 -8.54 -2.56 18.95
C ASP A 348 -8.23 -1.81 20.25
N ILE A 349 -7.62 -0.63 20.16
CA ILE A 349 -7.35 0.22 21.33
C ILE A 349 -8.64 0.82 21.88
N ILE A 350 -9.55 1.24 21.02
CA ILE A 350 -10.88 1.69 21.43
C ILE A 350 -11.60 0.57 22.18
N ALA A 351 -11.60 -0.66 21.64
CA ALA A 351 -12.22 -1.82 22.29
C ALA A 351 -11.56 -2.18 23.63
N ARG A 352 -10.23 -2.08 23.74
CA ARG A 352 -9.49 -2.29 24.99
C ARG A 352 -9.79 -1.22 26.04
N LEU A 353 -9.89 0.04 25.64
CA LEU A 353 -10.28 1.12 26.53
C LEU A 353 -11.74 0.96 26.99
N GLU A 354 -12.66 0.65 26.06
CA GLU A 354 -14.09 0.45 26.36
C GLU A 354 -14.35 -0.75 27.27
N SER A 355 -13.59 -1.85 27.09
CA SER A 355 -13.69 -3.04 27.96
C SER A 355 -13.08 -2.82 29.36
N ALA A 356 -12.21 -1.83 29.53
CA ALA A 356 -11.62 -1.48 30.81
C ALA A 356 -12.47 -0.47 31.63
N LEU A 357 -13.53 0.10 31.05
CA LEU A 357 -14.51 0.96 31.72
C LEU A 357 -15.58 0.14 32.44
#